data_AF-A0A7C3ESM3-F1
#
_entry.id   AF-A0A7C3ESM3-F1
#
_cell.length_a   1.000
_cell.length_b   1.000
_cell.length_c   1.000
_cell.angle_alpha   90.00
_cell.angle_beta   90.00
_cell.angle_gamma   90.00
#
_symmetry.space_group_name_H-M   'P 1'
#
loop_
_entity.id
_entity.type
_entity.pdbx_description
1 polymer ?
#
loop_
_entity_poly.entity_id
_entity_poly.type
_entity_poly.pdbx_seq_one_letter_code
_entity_poly.pdbx_strand_id
1 'polypeptide(L)'
;MVPSKSPVRKHTAYFALLALSLALAAASASAIAPAALASGEPGSHSRTGAAAMPSESAQETVLAEIQAAFLLLSDAESRGANVTSAAVDLNRALALASSGNQQSVSEAAAIVQGVRSSVPSLLAEGEAARYWGTVGLAAWLAALAAAGILVYLYTPKLVWRIWMRSKRRWTVSAQ
;
A
#
# COMPACT_ATOMS: atom_id res chain seq x y z
N MET A 1 16.01 -34.44 -53.85
CA MET A 1 15.73 -32.99 -53.95
C MET A 1 14.80 -32.61 -52.80
N VAL A 2 15.30 -31.79 -51.87
CA VAL A 2 14.63 -31.43 -50.61
C VAL A 2 14.03 -30.04 -50.75
N PRO A 3 12.74 -29.80 -50.43
CA PRO A 3 12.25 -28.44 -50.25
C PRO A 3 12.51 -27.98 -48.81
N SER A 4 13.30 -26.91 -48.69
CA SER A 4 13.53 -26.11 -47.49
C SER A 4 12.25 -25.32 -47.15
N LYS A 5 11.70 -25.56 -45.95
CA LYS A 5 10.65 -24.72 -45.35
C LYS A 5 11.17 -24.15 -44.03
N SER A 6 11.47 -22.86 -44.03
CA SER A 6 11.65 -22.05 -42.84
C SER A 6 10.32 -21.87 -42.10
N PRO A 7 10.34 -21.73 -40.76
CA PRO A 7 9.53 -20.68 -40.15
C PRO A 7 10.23 -20.07 -38.93
N VAL A 8 11.21 -19.19 -39.14
CA VAL A 8 11.81 -18.37 -38.07
C VAL A 8 11.19 -16.98 -38.15
N ARG A 9 9.96 -16.79 -37.66
CA ARG A 9 9.41 -15.42 -37.56
C ARG A 9 8.22 -15.19 -36.61
N LYS A 10 7.80 -16.19 -35.82
CA LYS A 10 6.64 -16.04 -34.92
C LYS A 10 6.99 -15.64 -33.47
N HIS A 11 8.23 -15.84 -33.03
CA HIS A 11 8.59 -15.65 -31.61
C HIS A 11 9.01 -14.22 -31.24
N THR A 12 9.35 -13.37 -32.21
CA THR A 12 9.73 -11.97 -31.94
C THR A 12 8.53 -11.06 -31.64
N ALA A 13 7.34 -11.41 -32.14
CA ALA A 13 6.12 -10.62 -31.90
C ALA A 13 5.63 -10.71 -30.44
N TYR A 14 5.80 -11.88 -29.79
CA TYR A 14 5.37 -12.08 -28.41
C TYR A 14 6.22 -11.30 -27.40
N PHE A 15 7.54 -11.20 -27.62
CA PHE A 15 8.42 -10.42 -26.75
C PHE A 15 8.17 -8.91 -26.86
N ALA A 16 7.84 -8.40 -28.05
CA ALA A 16 7.50 -6.99 -28.23
C ALA A 16 6.18 -6.62 -27.53
N LEU A 17 5.17 -7.49 -27.59
CA LEU A 17 3.88 -7.27 -26.92
C LEU A 17 4.00 -7.33 -25.38
N LEU A 18 4.86 -8.19 -24.84
CA LEU A 18 5.08 -8.32 -23.40
C LEU A 18 5.88 -7.14 -22.82
N ALA A 19 6.82 -6.60 -23.58
CA ALA A 19 7.53 -5.36 -23.21
C ALA A 19 6.61 -4.12 -23.26
N LEU A 20 5.69 -4.07 -24.23
CA LEU A 20 4.74 -2.96 -24.37
C LEU A 20 3.69 -2.94 -23.23
N SER A 21 3.25 -4.11 -22.74
CA SER A 21 2.37 -4.17 -21.56
C SER A 21 3.04 -3.76 -20.26
N LEU A 22 4.36 -4.02 -20.12
CA LEU A 22 5.10 -3.69 -18.91
C LEU A 22 5.40 -2.18 -18.82
N ALA A 23 5.56 -1.50 -19.95
CA ALA A 23 5.74 -0.04 -20.00
C ALA A 23 4.44 0.75 -19.76
N LEU A 24 3.28 0.20 -20.16
CA LEU A 24 2.00 0.89 -20.01
C LEU A 24 1.48 0.91 -18.57
N ALA A 25 1.91 -0.04 -17.73
CA ALA A 25 1.56 -0.08 -16.31
C ALA A 25 2.37 0.93 -15.46
N ALA A 26 3.50 1.43 -15.94
CA ALA A 26 4.34 2.40 -15.23
C ALA A 26 3.90 3.86 -15.45
N ALA A 27 3.13 4.14 -16.51
CA ALA A 27 2.75 5.51 -16.90
C ALA A 27 1.42 6.00 -16.29
N SER A 28 0.59 5.13 -15.71
CA SER A 28 -0.73 5.50 -15.17
C SER A 28 -0.72 5.95 -13.70
N ALA A 29 0.45 5.98 -13.04
CA ALA A 29 0.53 6.28 -11.60
C ALA A 29 0.85 7.75 -11.26
N SER A 30 1.09 8.64 -12.23
CA SER A 30 1.60 10.00 -11.95
C SER A 30 0.63 11.16 -12.24
N ALA A 31 -0.67 10.90 -12.41
CA ALA A 31 -1.60 11.93 -12.89
C ALA A 31 -2.81 12.15 -11.98
N ILE A 32 -2.61 12.44 -10.69
CA ILE A 32 -3.64 13.13 -9.88
C ILE A 32 -2.95 14.09 -8.91
N ALA A 33 -2.61 15.28 -9.42
CA ALA A 33 -2.38 16.47 -8.61
C ALA A 33 -3.69 17.28 -8.54
N PRO A 34 -3.93 18.03 -7.45
CA PRO A 34 -5.23 18.61 -7.14
C PRO A 34 -5.44 19.93 -7.89
N ALA A 35 -6.56 20.04 -8.61
CA ALA A 35 -7.16 21.30 -9.06
C ALA A 35 -8.52 21.39 -8.35
N ALA A 36 -8.66 22.24 -7.34
CA ALA A 36 -8.92 23.67 -7.43
C ALA A 36 -10.40 23.97 -7.21
N LEU A 37 -10.62 25.07 -6.49
CA LEU A 37 -11.87 25.83 -6.32
C LEU A 37 -12.92 25.21 -5.40
N ALA A 38 -13.72 25.94 -4.65
CA ALA A 38 -13.77 27.32 -4.14
C ALA A 38 -15.20 27.44 -3.59
N SER A 39 -15.42 28.45 -2.75
CA SER A 39 -16.73 29.09 -2.50
C SER A 39 -17.83 28.22 -1.88
N GLY A 40 -17.98 28.38 -0.56
CA GLY A 40 -19.21 28.13 0.18
C GLY A 40 -19.27 29.10 1.35
N GLU A 41 -20.28 29.95 1.35
CA GLU A 41 -20.44 31.19 2.12
C GLU A 41 -20.50 31.08 3.67
N PRO A 42 -20.30 32.22 4.37
CA PRO A 42 -20.46 32.35 5.82
C PRO A 42 -21.94 32.36 6.22
N GLY A 43 -22.42 31.22 6.71
CA GLY A 43 -23.74 31.09 7.33
C GLY A 43 -23.75 31.69 8.74
N SER A 44 -24.08 32.97 8.81
CA SER A 44 -24.47 33.68 10.03
C SER A 44 -25.68 33.00 10.71
N HIS A 45 -25.46 32.41 11.88
CA HIS A 45 -26.51 32.18 12.86
C HIS A 45 -26.11 32.77 14.20
N SER A 46 -26.39 34.07 14.31
CA SER A 46 -26.61 34.76 15.57
C SER A 46 -27.81 34.11 16.27
N ARG A 47 -27.57 33.28 17.28
CA ARG A 47 -28.57 33.01 18.31
C ARG A 47 -28.01 33.45 19.65
N THR A 48 -28.28 34.71 19.95
CA THR A 48 -28.33 35.27 21.29
C THR A 48 -29.20 34.38 22.18
N GLY A 49 -28.54 33.67 23.09
CA GLY A 49 -29.14 32.93 24.19
C GLY A 49 -28.14 32.97 25.33
N ALA A 50 -28.41 33.84 26.30
CA ALA A 50 -27.56 34.11 27.44
C ALA A 50 -27.17 32.85 28.22
N ALA A 51 -25.94 32.84 28.74
CA ALA A 51 -25.41 31.94 29.78
C ALA A 51 -24.79 30.58 29.36
N ALA A 52 -24.09 30.49 28.21
CA ALA A 52 -23.16 29.40 27.96
C ALA A 52 -21.76 29.74 28.50
N MET A 53 -21.30 28.92 29.45
CA MET A 53 -20.01 29.02 30.12
C MET A 53 -18.82 28.88 29.14
N PRO A 54 -17.62 29.41 29.46
CA PRO A 54 -16.39 29.26 28.67
C PRO A 54 -15.97 27.80 28.37
N SER A 55 -16.59 26.81 29.00
CA SER A 55 -16.34 25.39 28.78
C SER A 55 -16.94 24.84 27.49
N GLU A 56 -18.07 25.37 27.01
CA GLU A 56 -18.80 24.82 25.85
C GLU A 56 -18.09 25.16 24.52
N SER A 57 -17.56 26.39 24.39
CA SER A 57 -16.75 26.80 23.24
C SER A 57 -15.39 26.07 23.18
N ALA A 58 -14.80 25.75 24.34
CA ALA A 58 -13.54 25.00 24.40
C ALA A 58 -13.75 23.55 23.96
N GLN A 59 -14.85 22.93 24.37
CA GLN A 59 -15.23 21.58 23.96
C GLN A 59 -15.46 21.50 22.45
N GLU A 60 -16.18 22.46 21.86
CA GLU A 60 -16.43 22.51 20.42
C GLU A 60 -15.14 22.68 19.61
N THR A 61 -14.20 23.49 20.10
CA THR A 61 -12.87 23.65 19.49
C THR A 61 -12.09 22.34 19.48
N VAL A 62 -12.05 21.62 20.61
CA VAL A 62 -11.33 20.35 20.71
C VAL A 62 -11.98 19.27 19.83
N LEU A 63 -13.31 19.25 19.71
CA LEU A 63 -14.00 18.33 18.80
C LEU A 63 -13.63 18.58 17.33
N ALA A 64 -13.52 19.86 16.92
CA ALA A 64 -13.06 20.21 15.58
C ALA A 64 -11.60 19.76 15.33
N GLU A 65 -10.73 19.88 16.34
CA GLU A 65 -9.35 19.39 16.25
C GLU A 65 -9.26 17.86 16.16
N ILE A 66 -10.09 17.14 16.93
CA ILE A 66 -10.21 15.68 16.83
C ILE A 66 -10.65 15.28 15.42
N GLN A 67 -11.66 15.95 14.86
CA GLN A 67 -12.11 15.67 13.50
C GLN A 67 -11.00 15.89 12.47
N ALA A 68 -10.26 16.99 12.57
CA ALA A 68 -9.14 17.28 11.68
C ALA A 68 -8.02 16.23 11.82
N ALA A 69 -7.70 15.79 13.04
CA ALA A 69 -6.72 14.75 13.28
C ALA A 69 -7.18 13.38 12.72
N PHE A 70 -8.48 13.07 12.83
CA PHE A 70 -9.06 11.85 12.25
C PHE A 70 -8.93 11.83 10.72
N LEU A 71 -9.19 12.95 10.04
CA LEU A 71 -9.02 13.06 8.58
C LEU A 71 -7.57 12.84 8.16
N LEU A 72 -6.61 13.41 8.89
CA LEU A 72 -5.19 13.20 8.62
C LEU A 72 -4.77 11.73 8.84
N LEU A 73 -5.31 11.11 9.89
CA LEU A 73 -5.03 9.71 10.19
C LEU A 73 -5.63 8.77 9.14
N SER A 74 -6.83 9.08 8.65
CA SER A 74 -7.46 8.36 7.54
C SER A 74 -6.67 8.49 6.22
N ASP A 75 -6.15 9.69 5.91
CA ASP A 75 -5.24 9.86 4.76
C ASP A 75 -3.96 9.02 4.92
N ALA A 76 -3.38 8.99 6.13
CA ALA A 76 -2.21 8.17 6.42
C ALA A 76 -2.48 6.66 6.28
N GLU A 77 -3.63 6.18 6.75
CA GLU A 77 -4.07 4.79 6.58
C GLU A 77 -4.20 4.42 5.10
N SER A 78 -4.79 5.30 4.28
CA SER A 78 -4.91 5.10 2.83
C SER A 78 -3.55 4.96 2.13
N ARG A 79 -2.52 5.56 2.72
CA ARG A 79 -1.11 5.48 2.29
C ARG A 79 -0.37 4.26 2.87
N GLY A 80 -1.04 3.42 3.66
CA GLY A 80 -0.50 2.18 4.21
C GLY A 80 0.21 2.33 5.55
N ALA A 81 0.04 3.47 6.25
CA ALA A 81 0.56 3.65 7.60
C ALA A 81 -0.24 2.82 8.62
N ASN A 82 0.44 2.30 9.66
CA ASN A 82 -0.24 1.63 10.77
C ASN A 82 -0.75 2.65 11.78
N VAL A 83 -2.03 2.97 11.71
CA VAL A 83 -2.65 4.01 12.55
C VAL A 83 -3.28 3.48 13.85
N THR A 84 -3.12 2.19 14.16
CA THR A 84 -3.88 1.51 15.24
C THR A 84 -3.69 2.17 16.60
N SER A 85 -2.46 2.50 17.00
CA SER A 85 -2.18 3.14 18.29
C SER A 85 -2.74 4.57 18.35
N ALA A 86 -2.48 5.36 17.32
CA ALA A 86 -2.97 6.74 17.20
C ALA A 86 -4.50 6.81 17.17
N ALA A 87 -5.19 5.84 16.57
CA ALA A 87 -6.65 5.76 16.56
C ALA A 87 -7.23 5.46 17.94
N VAL A 88 -6.57 4.61 18.74
CA VAL A 88 -6.96 4.34 20.14
C VAL A 88 -6.83 5.61 20.98
N ASP A 89 -5.73 6.35 20.83
CA ASP A 89 -5.50 7.60 21.53
C ASP A 89 -6.51 8.68 21.13
N LEU A 90 -6.83 8.79 19.83
CA LEU A 90 -7.85 9.72 19.36
C LEU A 90 -9.25 9.40 19.89
N ASN A 91 -9.60 8.11 19.96
CA ASN A 91 -10.87 7.67 20.53
C ASN A 91 -10.95 7.97 22.04
N ARG A 92 -9.83 7.82 22.76
CA ARG A 92 -9.73 8.25 24.17
C ARG A 92 -9.91 9.76 24.30
N ALA A 93 -9.31 10.56 23.42
CA ALA A 93 -9.48 12.01 23.40
C ALA A 93 -10.95 12.40 23.15
N LEU A 94 -11.65 11.70 22.25
CA LEU A 94 -13.08 11.92 21.99
C LEU A 94 -13.94 11.61 23.22
N ALA A 95 -13.67 10.50 23.91
CA ALA A 95 -14.38 10.14 25.15
C ALA A 95 -14.17 11.20 26.25
N LEU A 96 -12.94 11.71 26.40
CA LEU A 96 -12.60 12.77 27.35
C LEU A 96 -13.24 14.10 26.97
N ALA A 97 -13.23 14.49 25.69
CA ALA A 97 -13.89 15.70 25.21
C ALA A 97 -15.43 15.63 25.39
N SER A 98 -16.04 14.45 25.22
CA SER A 98 -17.49 14.27 25.39
C SER A 98 -17.97 14.35 26.84
N SER A 99 -17.06 14.19 27.82
CA SER A 99 -17.38 14.29 29.25
C SER A 99 -17.70 15.71 29.73
N GLY A 100 -17.38 16.74 28.94
CA GLY A 100 -17.70 18.15 29.23
C GLY A 100 -16.95 18.77 30.41
N ASN A 101 -16.06 18.02 31.06
CA ASN A 101 -15.28 18.51 32.20
C ASN A 101 -14.02 19.23 31.71
N GLN A 102 -13.73 20.43 32.22
CA GLN A 102 -12.69 21.32 31.68
C GLN A 102 -11.28 20.72 31.74
N GLN A 103 -11.01 19.92 32.78
CA GLN A 103 -9.76 19.18 32.93
C GLN A 103 -9.63 18.07 31.87
N SER A 104 -10.74 17.38 31.58
CA SER A 104 -10.83 16.33 30.55
C SER A 104 -10.71 16.89 29.13
N VAL A 105 -11.25 18.09 28.88
CA VAL A 105 -11.09 18.81 27.60
C VAL A 105 -9.63 19.21 27.39
N SER A 106 -8.93 19.67 28.43
CA SER A 106 -7.50 19.97 28.34
C SER A 106 -6.64 18.72 28.09
N GLU A 107 -6.99 17.60 28.71
CA GLU A 107 -6.31 16.32 28.50
C GLU A 107 -6.56 15.77 27.09
N ALA A 108 -7.79 15.91 26.58
CA ALA A 108 -8.13 15.57 25.21
C ALA A 108 -7.32 16.40 24.20
N ALA A 109 -7.18 17.72 24.41
CA ALA A 109 -6.37 18.58 23.55
C ALA A 109 -4.89 18.14 23.52
N ALA A 110 -4.32 17.78 24.67
CA ALA A 110 -2.94 17.28 24.75
C ALA A 110 -2.76 15.96 23.97
N ILE A 111 -3.72 15.04 24.08
CA ILE A 111 -3.70 13.78 23.32
C ILE A 111 -3.78 14.04 21.82
N VAL A 112 -4.70 14.92 21.37
CA VAL A 112 -4.84 15.28 19.96
C VAL A 112 -3.57 15.89 19.39
N GLN A 113 -2.89 16.74 20.17
CA GLN A 113 -1.62 17.33 19.78
C GLN A 113 -0.51 16.28 19.64
N GLY A 114 -0.49 15.28 20.54
CA GLY A 114 0.39 14.11 20.46
C GLY A 114 0.12 13.24 19.24
N VAL A 115 -1.15 13.03 18.87
CA VAL A 115 -1.51 12.30 17.65
C VAL A 115 -1.10 13.08 16.41
N ARG A 116 -1.34 14.39 16.37
CA ARG A 116 -0.94 15.26 15.25
C ARG A 116 0.57 15.25 15.00
N SER A 117 1.39 15.22 16.05
CA SER A 117 2.85 15.18 15.91
C SER A 117 3.38 13.81 15.49
N SER A 118 2.61 12.73 15.72
CA SER A 118 2.96 11.37 15.30
C SER A 118 2.45 11.00 13.90
N VAL A 119 1.47 11.72 13.34
CA VAL A 119 1.04 11.56 11.93
C VAL A 119 2.21 11.56 10.92
N PRO A 120 3.17 12.51 10.92
CA PRO A 120 4.26 12.51 9.94
C PRO A 120 5.19 11.29 10.05
N SER A 121 5.46 10.79 11.27
CA SER A 121 6.26 9.57 11.43
C SER A 121 5.51 8.33 10.94
N LEU A 122 4.20 8.26 11.20
CA LEU A 122 3.34 7.17 10.71
C LEU A 122 3.29 7.14 9.17
N LEU A 123 3.22 8.30 8.52
CA LEU A 123 3.29 8.41 7.07
C LEU A 123 4.61 7.88 6.51
N ALA A 124 5.74 8.25 7.12
CA ALA A 124 7.06 7.77 6.69
C ALA A 124 7.20 6.24 6.84
N GLU A 125 6.66 5.66 7.92
CA GLU A 125 6.61 4.21 8.12
C GLU A 125 5.72 3.51 7.09
N GLY A 126 4.56 4.10 6.76
CA GLY A 126 3.65 3.58 5.74
C GLY A 126 4.26 3.54 4.34
N GLU A 127 4.96 4.61 3.94
CA GLU A 127 5.67 4.67 2.66
C GLU A 127 6.80 3.63 2.58
N ALA A 128 7.56 3.46 3.65
CA ALA A 128 8.60 2.44 3.72
C ALA A 128 8.02 1.02 3.63
N ALA A 129 6.93 0.74 4.35
CA ALA A 129 6.27 -0.56 4.33
C ALA A 129 5.72 -0.91 2.93
N ARG A 130 5.12 0.07 2.23
CA ARG A 130 4.69 -0.09 0.84
C ARG A 130 5.84 -0.39 -0.11
N TYR A 131 6.97 0.29 0.07
CA TYR A 131 8.15 0.07 -0.76
C TYR A 131 8.69 -1.35 -0.59
N TRP A 132 8.86 -1.80 0.65
CA TRP A 132 9.35 -3.16 0.94
C TRP A 132 8.39 -4.25 0.46
N GLY A 133 7.08 -4.06 0.62
CA GLY A 133 6.08 -5.01 0.11
C GLY A 133 6.13 -5.16 -1.41
N THR A 134 6.21 -4.05 -2.13
CA THR A 134 6.25 -4.04 -3.60
C THR A 134 7.56 -4.62 -4.13
N VAL A 135 8.69 -4.22 -3.56
CA VAL A 135 10.02 -4.75 -3.92
C VAL A 135 10.11 -6.24 -3.62
N GLY A 136 9.59 -6.69 -2.47
CA GLY A 136 9.56 -8.10 -2.10
C GLY A 136 8.75 -8.94 -3.09
N LEU A 137 7.56 -8.47 -3.47
CA LEU A 137 6.71 -9.17 -4.44
C LEU A 137 7.33 -9.22 -5.83
N ALA A 138 7.91 -8.11 -6.30
CA ALA A 138 8.64 -8.05 -7.56
C ALA A 138 9.86 -9.00 -7.55
N ALA A 139 10.62 -9.03 -6.46
CA ALA A 139 11.75 -9.94 -6.29
C ALA A 139 11.31 -11.42 -6.32
N TRP A 140 10.17 -11.74 -5.70
CA TRP A 140 9.62 -13.10 -5.71
C TRP A 140 9.20 -13.54 -7.12
N LEU A 141 8.52 -12.67 -7.86
CA LEU A 141 8.15 -12.93 -9.26
C LEU A 141 9.39 -13.08 -10.15
N ALA A 142 10.39 -12.23 -9.96
CA ALA A 142 11.66 -12.34 -10.68
C ALA A 142 12.38 -13.65 -10.36
N ALA A 143 12.38 -14.09 -9.09
CA ALA A 143 12.97 -15.35 -8.68
C ALA A 143 12.24 -16.56 -9.30
N LEU A 144 10.91 -16.55 -9.33
CA LEU A 144 10.12 -17.59 -10.01
C LEU A 144 10.42 -17.64 -11.52
N ALA A 145 10.49 -16.48 -12.18
CA ALA A 145 10.82 -16.41 -13.59
C ALA A 145 12.23 -16.95 -13.86
N ALA A 146 13.22 -16.55 -13.06
CA ALA A 146 14.59 -17.04 -13.15
C ALA A 146 14.66 -18.56 -12.92
N ALA A 147 13.93 -19.09 -11.93
CA ALA A 147 13.83 -20.52 -11.68
C ALA A 147 13.22 -21.26 -12.87
N GLY A 148 12.14 -20.74 -13.45
CA GLY A 148 11.51 -21.31 -14.65
C GLY A 148 12.48 -21.36 -15.85
N ILE A 149 13.24 -20.30 -16.08
CA ILE A 149 14.28 -20.25 -17.13
C ILE A 149 15.37 -21.29 -16.85
N LEU A 150 15.84 -21.39 -15.60
CA LEU A 150 16.83 -22.37 -15.20
C LEU A 150 16.34 -23.79 -15.45
N VAL A 151 15.11 -24.09 -15.03
CA VAL A 151 14.48 -25.39 -15.28
C VAL A 151 14.42 -25.64 -16.78
N TYR A 152 13.93 -24.72 -17.60
CA TYR A 152 13.85 -24.91 -19.05
C TYR A 152 15.20 -25.25 -19.70
N LEU A 153 16.27 -24.55 -19.32
CA LEU A 153 17.61 -24.79 -19.87
C LEU A 153 18.25 -26.09 -19.37
N TYR A 154 18.05 -26.44 -18.08
CA TYR A 154 18.72 -27.58 -17.46
C TYR A 154 17.92 -28.88 -17.51
N THR A 155 16.59 -28.84 -17.69
CA THR A 155 15.73 -30.02 -17.80
C THR A 155 16.25 -31.04 -18.82
N PRO A 156 16.59 -30.68 -20.08
CA PRO A 156 17.08 -31.67 -21.04
C PRO A 156 18.36 -32.38 -20.57
N LYS A 157 19.28 -31.67 -19.91
CA LYS A 157 20.50 -32.27 -19.35
C LYS A 157 20.23 -33.13 -18.12
N LEU A 158 19.29 -32.71 -17.26
CA LEU A 158 18.88 -33.47 -16.07
C LEU A 158 18.18 -34.77 -16.46
N VAL A 159 17.22 -34.69 -17.39
CA VAL A 159 16.50 -35.84 -17.94
C VAL A 159 17.49 -36.82 -18.55
N TRP A 160 18.45 -36.35 -19.35
CA TRP A 160 19.47 -37.22 -19.93
C TRP A 160 20.33 -37.93 -18.87
N ARG A 161 20.75 -37.20 -17.83
CA ARG A 161 21.51 -37.78 -16.71
C ARG A 161 20.71 -38.85 -15.95
N ILE A 162 19.46 -38.55 -15.63
CA ILE A 162 18.56 -39.46 -14.90
C ILE A 162 18.27 -40.69 -15.77
N TRP A 163 18.01 -40.49 -17.06
CA TRP A 163 17.75 -41.55 -18.03
C TRP A 163 18.95 -42.51 -18.18
N MET A 164 20.16 -41.97 -18.37
CA MET A 164 21.39 -42.76 -18.44
C MET A 164 21.63 -43.57 -17.15
N ARG A 165 21.36 -42.99 -15.98
CA ARG A 165 21.52 -43.67 -14.70
C ARG A 165 20.51 -44.80 -14.51
N SER A 166 19.28 -44.62 -15.00
CA SER A 166 18.22 -45.63 -14.94
C SER A 166 18.49 -46.82 -15.89
N LYS A 167 18.95 -46.53 -17.12
CA LYS A 167 19.31 -47.56 -18.12
C LYS A 167 20.55 -48.40 -17.74
N ARG A 168 21.42 -47.91 -16.85
CA ARG A 168 22.65 -48.62 -16.43
C ARG A 168 22.40 -49.90 -15.61
N ARG A 169 21.16 -50.14 -15.16
CA ARG A 169 20.76 -51.33 -14.38
C ARG A 169 20.09 -52.44 -15.22
N TRP A 170 20.01 -52.28 -16.54
CA TRP A 170 19.51 -53.34 -17.40
C TRP A 170 20.62 -54.36 -17.69
N THR A 171 20.93 -55.20 -16.70
CA THR A 171 21.60 -56.47 -16.94
C THR A 171 20.60 -57.40 -17.60
N VAL A 172 20.83 -57.70 -18.88
CA VAL A 172 20.05 -58.67 -19.64
C VAL A 172 20.31 -60.03 -19.00
N SER A 173 19.31 -60.61 -18.35
CA SER A 173 19.26 -62.05 -18.13
C SER A 173 19.08 -62.69 -19.50
N ALA A 174 20.20 -62.97 -20.18
CA ALA A 174 20.20 -63.86 -21.33
C ALA A 174 19.97 -65.26 -20.78
N GLN A 175 18.78 -65.80 -21.08
CA GLN A 175 18.45 -67.22 -20.98
C GLN A 175 18.94 -67.94 -22.24
#